data_AF-A0A942LDN5-F1
#
_entry.id   AF-A0A942LDN5-F1
#
_cell.length_a   1.000
_cell.length_b   1.000
_cell.length_c   1.000
_cell.angle_alpha   90.00
_cell.angle_beta   90.00
_cell.angle_gamma   90.00
#
_symmetry.space_group_name_H-M   'P 1'
#
loop_
_entity.id
_entity.type
_entity.pdbx_description
1 polymer ?
#
loop_
_entity_poly.entity_id
_entity_poly.type
_entity_poly.pdbx_seq_one_letter_code
_entity_poly.pdbx_strand_id
1 'polypeptide(L)'
;MDLESKRIVRVLIVLSTMLVGLVLYLSYFEVFKADQIESHSFNRRQWLNEELVIRGSIIDRNGKILAYSEKVEDIQSRIYKYGSLYSHIIGYSHKEYGKSGIEASYNKLLIDDESNPIRVITDKITGTRDKGNNVILTIDHELQIMA
;
A
#
# COMPACT_ATOMS: atom_id res chain seq x y z
N MET A 1 -48.82 -3.16 -32.78
CA MET A 1 -47.38 -2.84 -32.55
C MET A 1 -46.62 -3.31 -33.77
N ASP A 2 -46.19 -2.36 -34.59
CA ASP A 2 -45.60 -2.64 -35.90
C ASP A 2 -44.33 -3.48 -35.80
N LEU A 3 -44.08 -4.26 -36.86
CA LEU A 3 -42.92 -5.15 -36.96
C LEU A 3 -41.61 -4.39 -36.75
N GLU A 4 -41.55 -3.12 -37.15
CA GLU A 4 -40.40 -2.25 -36.96
C GLU A 4 -40.20 -1.85 -35.50
N SER A 5 -41.26 -1.46 -34.79
CA SER A 5 -41.19 -1.14 -33.36
C SER A 5 -40.73 -2.35 -32.53
N LYS A 6 -41.15 -3.57 -32.90
CA LYS A 6 -40.69 -4.81 -32.24
C LYS A 6 -39.20 -5.08 -32.45
N ARG A 7 -38.65 -4.72 -33.62
CA ARG A 7 -37.21 -4.87 -33.92
C ARG A 7 -36.38 -3.85 -33.14
N ILE A 8 -36.83 -2.59 -33.09
CA ILE A 8 -36.18 -1.52 -32.32
C ILE A 8 -36.15 -1.87 -30.83
N VAL A 9 -37.27 -2.32 -30.27
CA VAL A 9 -37.34 -2.75 -28.86
C VAL A 9 -36.41 -3.93 -28.58
N ARG A 10 -36.27 -4.89 -29.50
CA ARG A 10 -35.35 -6.03 -29.33
C ARG A 10 -33.88 -5.58 -29.29
N VAL A 11 -33.49 -4.66 -30.18
CA VAL A 11 -32.12 -4.12 -30.19
C VAL A 11 -31.85 -3.32 -28.92
N LEU A 12 -32.82 -2.51 -28.46
CA LEU A 12 -32.71 -1.75 -27.22
C LEU A 12 -32.52 -2.67 -26.00
N ILE A 13 -33.29 -3.76 -25.91
CA ILE A 13 -33.16 -4.74 -24.81
C ILE A 13 -31.77 -5.39 -24.83
N VAL A 14 -31.27 -5.79 -26.00
CA VAL A 14 -29.92 -6.39 -26.11
C VAL A 14 -28.85 -5.39 -25.66
N LEU A 15 -28.92 -4.15 -26.14
CA LEU A 15 -27.96 -3.11 -25.77
C LEU A 15 -28.00 -2.79 -24.28
N SER A 16 -29.20 -2.61 -23.71
CA SER A 16 -29.38 -2.39 -22.27
C SER A 16 -28.84 -3.56 -21.44
N THR A 17 -29.07 -4.80 -21.88
CA THR A 17 -28.56 -5.99 -21.16
C THR A 17 -27.04 -6.04 -21.18
N MET A 18 -26.42 -5.73 -22.33
CA MET A 18 -24.96 -5.65 -22.45
C MET A 18 -24.36 -4.56 -21.54
N LEU A 19 -25.03 -3.41 -21.45
CA LEU A 19 -24.59 -2.29 -20.62
C LEU A 19 -24.72 -2.62 -19.13
N VAL A 20 -25.81 -3.27 -18.71
CA VAL A 20 -25.97 -3.80 -17.35
C VAL A 20 -24.90 -4.86 -17.03
N GLY A 21 -24.61 -5.76 -17.97
CA GLY A 21 -23.54 -6.74 -17.81
C GLY A 21 -22.16 -6.10 -17.62
N LEU A 22 -21.88 -5.02 -18.36
CA LEU A 22 -20.64 -4.25 -18.20
C LEU A 22 -20.56 -3.60 -16.82
N VAL A 23 -21.65 -2.97 -16.35
CA VAL A 23 -21.70 -2.35 -15.01
C VAL A 23 -21.48 -3.38 -13.92
N LEU A 24 -22.15 -4.55 -14.00
CA LEU A 24 -21.95 -5.64 -13.04
C LEU A 24 -20.52 -6.16 -13.02
N TYR A 25 -19.89 -6.31 -14.19
CA TYR A 25 -18.49 -6.72 -14.28
C TYR A 25 -17.55 -5.68 -13.67
N LEU A 26 -17.78 -4.39 -13.94
CA LEU A 26 -16.99 -3.31 -13.36
C LEU A 26 -17.15 -3.24 -11.84
N SER A 27 -18.38 -3.35 -11.32
CA SER A 27 -18.63 -3.41 -9.88
C SER A 27 -17.98 -4.62 -9.22
N TYR A 28 -18.02 -5.80 -9.86
CA TYR A 28 -17.29 -6.98 -9.37
C TYR A 28 -15.77 -6.75 -9.37
N PHE A 29 -15.23 -6.16 -10.44
CA PHE A 29 -13.81 -5.86 -10.56
C PHE A 29 -13.36 -4.85 -9.50
N GLU A 30 -14.13 -3.78 -9.29
CA GLU A 30 -13.82 -2.73 -8.32
C GLU A 30 -13.88 -3.26 -6.88
N VAL A 31 -14.90 -4.04 -6.52
CA VAL A 31 -15.05 -4.55 -5.14
C VAL A 31 -14.05 -5.66 -4.80
N PHE A 32 -13.76 -6.57 -5.73
CA PHE A 32 -12.97 -7.77 -5.41
C PHE A 32 -11.53 -7.75 -5.94
N LYS A 33 -11.24 -6.99 -6.99
CA LYS A 33 -9.91 -6.96 -7.62
C LYS A 33 -9.16 -5.65 -7.44
N ALA A 34 -9.84 -4.55 -7.12
CA ALA A 34 -9.15 -3.26 -6.92
C ALA A 34 -8.12 -3.36 -5.79
N ASP A 35 -8.51 -3.89 -4.63
CA ASP A 35 -7.62 -4.04 -3.47
C ASP A 35 -6.37 -4.87 -3.80
N GLN A 36 -6.53 -5.95 -4.58
CA GLN A 36 -5.43 -6.85 -4.93
C GLN A 36 -4.44 -6.25 -5.94
N ILE A 37 -4.92 -5.39 -6.84
CA ILE A 37 -4.08 -4.72 -7.85
C ILE A 37 -3.42 -3.48 -7.25
N GLU A 38 -4.14 -2.76 -6.38
CA GLU A 38 -3.59 -1.63 -5.65
C GLU A 38 -2.45 -2.09 -4.72
N SER A 39 -2.64 -3.16 -3.95
CA SER A 39 -1.63 -3.68 -3.03
C SER A 39 -0.47 -4.39 -3.70
N HIS A 40 -0.45 -4.50 -5.04
CA HIS A 40 0.60 -5.24 -5.72
C HIS A 40 1.93 -4.48 -5.65
N SER A 41 2.95 -5.15 -5.13
CA SER A 41 4.32 -4.64 -4.94
C SER A 41 5.01 -4.04 -6.17
N PHE A 42 4.52 -4.34 -7.39
CA PHE A 42 5.05 -3.81 -8.66
C PHE A 42 4.26 -2.62 -9.20
N ASN A 43 3.27 -2.09 -8.46
CA ASN A 43 2.56 -0.90 -8.89
C ASN A 43 3.48 0.33 -8.80
N ARG A 44 3.97 0.77 -9.96
CA ARG A 44 4.89 1.91 -10.11
C ARG A 44 4.37 3.20 -9.48
N ARG A 45 3.04 3.37 -9.32
CA ARG A 45 2.45 4.55 -8.65
C ARG A 45 2.74 4.60 -7.16
N GLN A 46 2.81 3.46 -6.46
CA GLN A 46 3.16 3.44 -5.04
C GLN A 46 4.59 3.93 -4.80
N TRP A 47 5.52 3.63 -5.71
CA TRP A 47 6.92 4.06 -5.57
C TRP A 47 7.11 5.57 -5.76
N LEU A 48 6.28 6.22 -6.58
CA LEU A 48 6.30 7.69 -6.70
C LEU A 48 5.86 8.37 -5.38
N ASN A 49 4.91 7.77 -4.65
CA ASN A 49 4.54 8.23 -3.32
C ASN A 49 5.62 7.92 -2.28
N GLU A 50 6.33 6.78 -2.39
CA GLU A 50 7.47 6.44 -1.52
C GLU A 50 8.67 7.41 -1.66
N GLU A 51 8.78 8.16 -2.76
CA GLU A 51 9.85 9.15 -2.96
C GLU A 51 9.57 10.48 -2.23
N LEU A 52 8.29 10.74 -1.99
CA LEU A 52 7.78 11.92 -1.27
C LEU A 52 7.72 11.66 0.25
N VAL A 53 7.40 10.42 0.65
CA VAL A 53 7.13 10.05 2.05
C VAL A 53 8.24 9.18 2.65
N ILE A 54 8.86 9.64 3.73
CA ILE A 54 9.87 8.87 4.46
C ILE A 54 9.18 7.71 5.17
N ARG A 55 9.50 6.48 4.77
CA ARG A 55 8.91 5.25 5.34
C ARG A 55 9.15 5.17 6.84
N GLY A 56 8.10 4.84 7.59
CA GLY A 56 8.13 4.73 9.05
C GLY A 56 9.04 3.61 9.57
N SER A 57 9.38 3.69 10.86
CA SER A 57 10.31 2.76 11.50
C SER A 57 9.60 1.50 12.01
N ILE A 58 10.31 0.38 12.02
CA ILE A 58 9.89 -0.87 12.68
C ILE A 58 10.61 -0.95 14.02
N ILE A 59 9.84 -1.14 15.09
CA ILE A 59 10.31 -1.03 16.47
C ILE A 59 9.88 -2.26 17.26
N ASP A 60 10.75 -2.74 18.13
CA ASP A 60 10.46 -3.74 19.18
C ASP A 60 9.43 -3.18 20.21
N ARG A 61 8.73 -4.07 20.92
CA ARG A 61 7.88 -3.75 22.07
C ARG A 61 8.55 -2.86 23.12
N ASN A 62 9.88 -2.96 23.26
CA ASN A 62 10.68 -2.19 24.23
C ASN A 62 11.20 -0.86 23.65
N GLY A 63 10.77 -0.47 22.44
CA GLY A 63 11.18 0.79 21.80
C GLY A 63 12.50 0.70 21.03
N LYS A 64 13.08 -0.49 20.87
CA LYS A 64 14.33 -0.69 20.12
C LYS A 64 14.06 -0.63 18.62
N ILE A 65 14.71 0.29 17.91
CA ILE A 65 14.57 0.40 16.44
C ILE A 65 15.22 -0.80 15.77
N LEU A 66 14.45 -1.51 14.95
CA LEU A 66 14.88 -2.68 14.18
C LEU A 66 15.18 -2.33 12.72
N ALA A 67 14.31 -1.51 12.10
CA ALA A 67 14.50 -0.98 10.76
C ALA A 67 14.02 0.48 10.68
N TYR A 68 14.70 1.30 9.89
CA TYR A 68 14.34 2.70 9.68
C TYR A 68 14.76 3.18 8.29
N SER A 69 14.21 4.31 7.86
CA SER A 69 14.60 4.95 6.61
C SER A 69 15.28 6.28 6.86
N GLU A 70 16.32 6.53 6.07
CA GLU A 70 17.03 7.80 6.01
C GLU A 70 16.97 8.33 4.59
N LYS A 71 16.71 9.63 4.43
CA LYS A 71 16.70 10.30 3.12
C LYS A 71 17.95 11.16 3.04
N VAL A 72 18.88 10.77 2.16
CA VAL A 72 20.08 11.55 1.84
C VAL A 72 19.87 12.17 0.47
N GLU A 73 19.85 13.51 0.43
CA GLU A 73 19.46 14.28 -0.75
C GLU A 73 18.05 13.89 -1.24
N ASP A 74 17.98 13.12 -2.33
CA ASP A 74 16.72 12.59 -2.90
C ASP A 74 16.64 11.06 -2.88
N ILE A 75 17.66 10.38 -2.37
CA ILE A 75 17.70 8.92 -2.28
C ILE A 75 17.31 8.50 -0.87
N GLN A 76 16.20 7.77 -0.77
CA GLN A 76 15.79 7.12 0.47
C GLN A 76 16.42 5.73 0.59
N SER A 77 17.18 5.52 1.66
CA SER A 77 17.81 4.25 2.00
C SER A 77 17.08 3.60 3.18
N ARG A 78 16.78 2.30 3.07
CA ARG A 78 16.18 1.48 4.14
C ARG A 78 17.29 0.75 4.89
N ILE A 79 17.43 1.01 6.19
CA ILE A 79 18.50 0.48 7.04
C ILE A 79 17.92 -0.54 8.03
N TYR A 80 18.53 -1.73 8.09
CA TYR A 80 18.18 -2.81 9.02
C TYR A 80 19.28 -2.97 10.06
N LYS A 81 19.01 -2.59 11.31
CA LYS A 81 20.04 -2.39 12.34
C LYS A 81 20.75 -3.68 12.76
N TYR A 82 20.04 -4.81 12.75
CA TYR A 82 20.56 -6.10 13.22
C TYR A 82 20.70 -7.15 12.10
N GLY A 83 20.79 -6.70 10.84
CA GLY A 83 21.08 -7.56 9.69
C GLY A 83 20.21 -8.82 9.63
N SER A 84 20.84 -10.00 9.66
CA SER A 84 20.20 -11.30 9.53
C SER A 84 19.30 -11.71 10.70
N LEU A 85 19.44 -11.09 11.89
CA LEU A 85 18.67 -11.48 13.09
C LEU A 85 17.15 -11.38 12.87
N TYR A 86 16.73 -10.39 12.08
CA TYR A 86 15.32 -10.16 11.75
C TYR A 86 15.00 -10.37 10.27
N SER A 87 15.93 -10.87 9.45
CA SER A 87 15.74 -10.92 7.99
C SER A 87 14.51 -11.73 7.58
N HIS A 88 14.20 -12.82 8.28
CA HIS A 88 13.04 -13.66 8.01
C HIS A 88 11.71 -13.01 8.43
N ILE A 89 11.74 -12.23 9.51
CA ILE A 89 10.54 -11.65 10.12
C ILE A 89 10.23 -10.31 9.48
N ILE A 90 11.20 -9.40 9.48
CA ILE A 90 11.08 -8.08 8.88
C ILE A 90 11.03 -8.18 7.35
N GLY A 91 11.85 -9.06 6.77
CA GLY A 91 12.01 -9.16 5.32
C GLY A 91 12.87 -8.03 4.76
N TYR A 92 12.57 -7.66 3.52
CA TYR A 92 13.23 -6.56 2.83
C TYR A 92 12.21 -5.69 2.10
N SER A 93 12.64 -4.48 1.76
CA SER A 93 11.94 -3.55 0.88
C SER A 93 12.94 -2.99 -0.11
N HIS A 94 12.85 -3.42 -1.37
CA HIS A 94 13.71 -2.98 -2.46
C HIS A 94 12.86 -2.55 -3.67
N LYS A 95 13.33 -1.54 -4.41
CA LYS A 95 12.64 -1.04 -5.61
C LYS A 95 12.58 -2.12 -6.71
N GLU A 96 13.68 -2.82 -6.96
CA GLU A 96 13.75 -3.83 -8.04
C GLU A 96 13.26 -5.22 -7.64
N TYR A 97 13.53 -5.65 -6.40
CA TYR A 97 13.25 -7.02 -5.95
C TYR A 97 11.90 -7.15 -5.21
N GLY A 98 11.20 -6.03 -5.00
CA GLY A 98 9.93 -6.02 -4.27
C GLY A 98 10.11 -5.99 -2.75
N LYS A 99 9.06 -6.45 -2.05
CA LYS A 99 8.94 -6.40 -0.60
C LYS A 99 8.60 -7.78 -0.04
N SER A 100 9.05 -8.10 1.17
CA SER A 100 8.78 -9.38 1.84
C SER A 100 8.57 -9.22 3.35
N GLY A 101 8.03 -10.26 4.02
CA GLY A 101 7.84 -10.26 5.47
C GLY A 101 6.92 -9.13 5.96
N ILE A 102 7.25 -8.56 7.12
CA ILE A 102 6.53 -7.40 7.69
C ILE A 102 6.55 -6.21 6.74
N GLU A 103 7.64 -5.99 6.00
CA GLU A 103 7.74 -4.88 5.05
C GLU A 103 6.69 -4.98 3.93
N ALA A 104 6.29 -6.18 3.52
CA ALA A 104 5.20 -6.39 2.57
C ALA A 104 3.83 -6.26 3.25
N SER A 105 3.61 -6.97 4.36
CA SER A 105 2.30 -7.04 5.03
C SER A 105 1.84 -5.68 5.59
N TYR A 106 2.78 -4.86 6.07
CA TYR A 106 2.50 -3.55 6.66
C TYR A 106 2.93 -2.40 5.76
N ASN A 107 3.09 -2.64 4.45
CA ASN A 107 3.56 -1.64 3.51
C ASN A 107 2.72 -0.35 3.54
N LYS A 108 1.40 -0.49 3.54
CA LYS A 108 0.46 0.63 3.56
C LYS A 108 0.66 1.50 4.80
N LEU A 109 0.69 0.88 5.98
CA LEU A 109 0.92 1.56 7.25
C LEU A 109 2.28 2.26 7.34
N LEU A 110 3.34 1.64 6.80
CA LEU A 110 4.70 2.16 6.83
C LEU A 110 4.93 3.35 5.87
N ILE A 111 4.14 3.48 4.80
CA ILE A 111 4.28 4.59 3.85
C ILE A 111 3.36 5.72 4.27
N ASP A 112 2.05 5.47 4.29
CA ASP A 112 1.06 6.39 4.84
C ASP A 112 -0.29 5.64 4.81
N ASP A 113 -0.96 5.55 5.95
CA ASP A 113 -2.31 5.03 5.99
C ASP A 113 -3.26 6.21 6.05
N GLU A 114 -3.76 6.56 4.87
CA GLU A 114 -4.94 7.37 4.65
C GLU A 114 -5.98 7.12 5.75
N SER A 115 -6.06 8.03 6.72
CA SER A 115 -7.23 8.08 7.61
C SER A 115 -7.43 9.44 8.28
N ASN A 116 -6.46 10.35 8.24
CA ASN A 116 -6.62 11.66 8.84
C ASN A 116 -6.48 12.81 7.82
N PRO A 117 -7.58 13.20 7.15
CA PRO A 117 -7.58 14.33 6.21
C PRO A 117 -7.12 15.64 6.86
N ILE A 118 -7.26 15.79 8.18
CA ILE A 118 -6.77 16.95 8.93
C ILE A 118 -5.24 16.95 8.98
N ARG A 119 -4.60 15.78 9.11
CA ARG A 119 -3.14 15.64 9.12
C ARG A 119 -2.54 16.05 7.77
N VAL A 120 -3.11 15.56 6.67
CA VAL A 120 -2.69 15.91 5.29
C VAL A 120 -2.77 17.43 5.03
N ILE A 121 -3.85 18.08 5.46
CA ILE A 121 -3.99 19.53 5.32
C ILE A 121 -2.97 20.27 6.17
N THR A 122 -2.76 19.81 7.41
CA THR A 122 -1.81 20.42 8.34
C THR A 122 -0.38 20.30 7.81
N ASP A 123 0.05 19.10 7.41
CA ASP A 123 1.40 18.85 6.88
C ASP A 123 1.71 19.67 5.63
N LYS A 124 0.70 19.87 4.75
CA LYS A 124 0.82 20.74 3.58
C LYS A 124 0.98 22.22 3.94
N ILE A 125 0.43 22.65 5.09
CA ILE A 125 0.54 24.03 5.60
C ILE A 125 1.85 24.22 6.37
N THR A 126 2.26 23.23 7.17
CA THR A 126 3.45 23.31 8.03
C THR A 126 4.74 22.92 7.31
N GLY A 127 4.67 22.30 6.13
CA GLY A 127 5.84 21.84 5.38
C GLY A 127 6.62 20.73 6.10
N THR A 128 5.99 20.08 7.08
CA THR A 128 6.56 18.94 7.80
C THR A 128 6.61 17.76 6.85
N ARG A 129 7.83 17.25 6.60
CA ARG A 129 8.10 16.15 5.66
C ARG A 129 7.20 14.97 5.99
N ASP A 130 6.43 14.51 4.99
CA ASP A 130 5.57 13.33 5.12
C ASP A 130 6.41 12.14 5.59
N LYS A 131 6.18 11.70 6.82
CA LYS A 131 6.80 10.49 7.37
C LYS A 131 5.69 9.48 7.64
N GLY A 132 5.86 8.27 7.14
CA GLY A 132 4.93 7.17 7.36
C GLY A 132 4.86 6.71 8.82
N ASN A 133 3.86 5.90 9.13
CA ASN A 133 3.62 5.47 10.51
C ASN A 133 4.63 4.42 10.96
N ASN A 134 4.95 4.41 12.25
CA ASN A 134 5.82 3.39 12.83
C ASN A 134 5.02 2.13 13.17
N VAL A 135 5.62 0.96 12.97
CA VAL A 135 5.06 -0.34 13.36
C VAL A 135 5.78 -0.83 14.60
N ILE A 136 5.02 -1.08 15.67
CA ILE A 136 5.53 -1.64 16.93
C ILE A 136 5.22 -3.14 16.94
N LEU A 137 6.26 -3.96 17.04
CA LEU A 137 6.16 -5.41 17.10
C LEU A 137 6.01 -5.88 18.54
N THR A 138 5.50 -7.10 18.70
CA THR A 138 5.43 -7.79 20.00
C THR A 138 6.71 -8.56 20.34
N ILE A 139 7.68 -8.60 19.42
CA ILE A 139 8.98 -9.26 19.60
C ILE A 139 9.81 -8.45 20.56
N ASP A 140 10.47 -9.14 21.49
CA ASP A 140 11.48 -8.60 22.39
C ASP A 140 12.87 -8.90 21.82
N HIS A 141 13.68 -7.86 21.61
CA HIS A 141 15.03 -8.01 21.08
C HIS A 141 15.97 -8.77 22.01
N GLU A 142 15.84 -8.59 23.32
CA GLU A 142 16.70 -9.29 24.28
C GLU A 142 16.42 -10.80 24.27
N LEU A 143 15.15 -11.19 24.05
CA LEU A 143 14.80 -12.59 23.82
C LEU A 143 15.25 -13.09 22.44
N GLN A 144 15.11 -12.26 21.40
CA GLN A 144 15.42 -12.66 20.03
C GLN A 144 16.91 -12.92 19.80
N ILE A 145 17.82 -12.21 20.49
CA ILE A 145 19.27 -12.47 20.39
C ILE A 145 19.65 -13.84 20.99
N MET A 146 18.88 -14.32 21.98
CA MET A 146 19.17 -15.57 22.68
C MET A 146 18.56 -16.81 22.02
N ALA A 147 17.68 -16.61 21.03
CA ALA A 147 17.00 -17.67 20.29
C ALA A 147 17.91 -18.32 19.24
#